data_AF-A0A520HQY5-F1
#
_entry.id   AF-A0A520HQY5-F1
#
_cell.length_a   1.000
_cell.length_b   1.000
_cell.length_c   1.000
_cell.angle_alpha   90.00
_cell.angle_beta   90.00
_cell.angle_gamma   90.00
#
_symmetry.space_group_name_H-M   'P 1'
#
loop_
_entity.id
_entity.type
_entity.pdbx_description
1 polymer ?
#
loop_
_entity_poly.entity_id
_entity_poly.type
_entity_poly.pdbx_seq_one_letter_code
_entity_poly.pdbx_strand_id
1 'polypeptide(L)'
;HFEIELTVNKDRTEAYDLGDGYGHVAVTVADLAAEHARFTREGLPATDVKTLKHGGAELGTFIFATDPDGYKIEVIQRGGRFA
;
A
#
# COMPACT_ATOMS: atom_id res chain seq x y z
N HIS A 1 -1.92 -18.27 4.97
CA HIS A 1 -0.73 -17.53 5.46
C HIS A 1 -0.02 -17.00 4.23
N PHE A 2 0.37 -15.73 4.24
CA PHE A 2 1.14 -15.09 3.17
C PHE A 2 2.32 -14.38 3.83
N GLU A 3 3.44 -14.32 3.14
CA GLU A 3 4.71 -13.79 3.64
C GLU A 3 5.35 -12.93 2.55
N ILE A 4 6.08 -11.91 2.98
CA ILE A 4 6.95 -11.10 2.11
C ILE A 4 8.38 -11.43 2.52
N GLU A 5 9.15 -11.99 1.60
CA GLU A 5 10.58 -12.21 1.78
C GLU A 5 11.36 -10.99 1.28
N LEU A 6 12.19 -10.42 2.15
CA LEU A 6 13.04 -9.27 1.85
C LEU A 6 14.49 -9.73 1.76
N THR A 7 15.19 -9.30 0.71
CA THR A 7 16.62 -9.62 0.52
C THR A 7 17.46 -8.35 0.53
N VAL A 8 18.51 -8.34 1.35
CA VAL A 8 19.49 -7.24 1.42
C VAL A 8 20.85 -7.76 0.99
N ASN A 9 21.41 -7.19 -0.08
CA ASN A 9 22.73 -7.56 -0.59
C ASN A 9 23.84 -6.82 0.16
N LYS A 10 24.80 -7.54 0.73
CA LYS A 10 25.81 -7.00 1.67
C LYS A 10 26.61 -5.81 1.15
N ASP A 11 27.04 -5.85 -0.10
CA ASP A 11 27.96 -4.85 -0.67
C ASP A 11 27.26 -3.79 -1.52
N ARG A 12 25.91 -3.81 -1.57
CA ARG A 12 25.14 -2.85 -2.37
C ARG A 12 24.96 -1.54 -1.59
N THR A 13 25.41 -0.43 -2.17
CA THR A 13 25.24 0.92 -1.62
C THR A 13 24.26 1.79 -2.41
N GLU A 14 23.95 1.41 -3.64
CA GLU A 14 22.98 2.11 -4.49
C GLU A 14 21.57 1.57 -4.27
N ALA A 15 20.56 2.43 -4.42
CA ALA A 15 19.15 2.01 -4.39
C ALA A 15 18.87 0.93 -5.44
N TYR A 16 17.94 0.02 -5.18
CA TYR A 16 17.50 -0.98 -6.15
C TYR A 16 16.72 -0.31 -7.29
N ASP A 17 16.98 -0.74 -8.53
CA ASP A 17 16.16 -0.33 -9.67
C ASP A 17 14.89 -1.19 -9.69
N LEU A 18 13.74 -0.54 -9.54
CA LEU A 18 12.44 -1.20 -9.52
C LEU A 18 11.92 -1.52 -10.92
N GLY A 19 12.43 -0.84 -11.96
CA GLY A 19 11.85 -0.89 -13.29
C GLY A 19 10.40 -0.39 -13.34
N ASP A 20 9.66 -0.83 -14.36
CA ASP A 20 8.27 -0.43 -14.64
C ASP A 20 7.29 -1.61 -14.73
N GLY A 21 7.78 -2.84 -14.58
CA GLY A 21 6.96 -4.05 -14.64
C GLY A 21 6.27 -4.41 -13.32
N TYR A 22 6.82 -4.00 -12.17
CA TYR A 22 6.19 -4.21 -10.87
C TYR A 22 5.15 -3.11 -10.59
N GLY A 23 3.93 -3.52 -10.23
CA GLY A 23 2.86 -2.61 -9.80
C GLY A 23 2.96 -2.30 -8.32
N HIS A 24 2.41 -3.20 -7.50
CA HIS A 24 2.38 -3.11 -6.04
C HIS A 24 1.88 -4.43 -5.45
N VAL A 25 2.10 -4.61 -4.14
CA VAL A 25 1.34 -5.57 -3.34
C VAL A 25 0.17 -4.85 -2.67
N ALA A 26 -0.94 -5.55 -2.46
CA ALA A 26 -2.10 -5.02 -1.76
C ALA A 26 -2.33 -5.77 -0.44
N VAL A 27 -2.68 -5.02 0.61
CA VAL A 27 -3.06 -5.55 1.92
C VAL A 27 -4.37 -4.92 2.37
N THR A 28 -5.12 -5.63 3.21
CA THR A 28 -6.41 -5.14 3.70
C THR A 28 -6.36 -4.82 5.19
N VAL A 29 -7.04 -3.75 5.59
CA VAL A 29 -7.16 -3.28 6.98
C VAL A 29 -8.63 -3.16 7.39
N ALA A 30 -8.91 -3.32 8.68
CA ALA A 30 -10.28 -3.23 9.20
C ALA A 30 -10.81 -1.79 9.20
N ASP A 31 -9.94 -0.81 9.39
CA ASP A 31 -10.28 0.62 9.42
C ASP A 31 -9.18 1.42 8.73
N LEU A 32 -9.42 1.79 7.48
CA LEU A 32 -8.49 2.56 6.67
C LEU A 32 -8.35 4.00 7.17
N ALA A 33 -9.41 4.58 7.74
CA ALA A 33 -9.35 5.96 8.24
C ALA A 33 -8.42 6.06 9.45
N ALA A 34 -8.54 5.10 10.38
CA ALA A 34 -7.63 4.99 11.52
C ALA A 34 -6.19 4.73 11.06
N GLU A 35 -6.00 3.84 10.07
CA GLU A 35 -4.68 3.52 9.54
C GLU A 35 -4.03 4.73 8.83
N HIS A 36 -4.80 5.46 8.01
CA HIS A 36 -4.32 6.67 7.36
C HIS A 36 -3.93 7.76 8.39
N ALA A 37 -4.74 7.93 9.45
CA ALA A 37 -4.39 8.85 10.54
C ALA A 37 -3.10 8.43 11.27
N ARG A 38 -2.87 7.12 11.45
CA ARG A 38 -1.60 6.60 11.99
C ARG A 38 -0.42 6.97 11.09
N PHE A 39 -0.54 6.75 9.78
CA PHE A 39 0.49 7.13 8.81
C PHE A 39 0.84 8.61 8.89
N THR A 40 -0.16 9.49 8.89
CA THR A 40 0.05 10.94 9.03
C THR A 40 0.75 11.30 10.34
N ARG A 41 0.31 10.73 11.47
CA ARG A 41 0.90 10.99 12.80
C ARG A 41 2.36 10.54 12.88
N GLU A 42 2.70 9.44 12.21
CA GLU A 42 4.05 8.87 12.22
C GLU A 42 4.95 9.44 11.11
N GLY A 43 4.43 10.35 10.26
CA GLY A 43 5.19 10.93 9.15
C GLY A 43 5.48 9.93 8.04
N LEU A 44 4.70 8.84 7.94
CA LEU A 44 4.84 7.83 6.90
C LEU A 44 4.20 8.31 5.59
N PRO A 45 4.89 8.23 4.45
CA PRO A 45 4.38 8.74 3.18
C PRO A 45 3.23 7.87 2.66
N ALA A 46 2.06 8.48 2.51
CA ALA A 46 0.91 7.89 1.86
C ALA A 46 0.16 8.93 1.01
N THR A 47 -0.52 8.47 -0.02
CA THR A 47 -1.46 9.32 -0.78
C THR A 47 -2.72 9.60 0.02
N ASP A 48 -3.46 10.64 -0.37
CA ASP A 48 -4.82 10.85 0.11
C ASP A 48 -5.71 9.60 -0.13
N VAL A 49 -6.73 9.45 0.73
CA VAL A 49 -7.74 8.40 0.63
C VAL A 49 -8.50 8.53 -0.69
N LYS A 50 -8.60 7.42 -1.43
CA LYS A 50 -9.35 7.32 -2.68
C LYS A 50 -10.44 6.28 -2.56
N THR A 51 -11.58 6.55 -3.19
CA THR A 51 -12.70 5.62 -3.29
C THR A 51 -13.00 5.34 -4.75
N LEU A 52 -12.89 4.07 -5.15
CA LEU A 52 -13.27 3.61 -6.48
C LEU A 52 -14.76 3.30 -6.51
N LYS A 53 -15.47 3.89 -7.47
CA LYS A 53 -16.90 3.63 -7.71
C LYS A 53 -17.12 3.11 -9.12
N HIS A 54 -17.98 2.11 -9.28
CA HIS A 54 -18.39 1.59 -10.58
C HIS A 54 -19.89 1.30 -10.59
N GLY A 55 -20.62 1.83 -11.57
CA GLY A 55 -22.07 1.65 -11.67
C GLY A 55 -22.86 2.17 -10.45
N GLY A 56 -22.33 3.17 -9.74
CA GLY A 56 -22.93 3.72 -8.51
C GLY A 56 -22.60 2.95 -7.23
N ALA A 57 -21.96 1.78 -7.33
CA ALA A 57 -21.48 1.01 -6.19
C ALA A 57 -20.03 1.39 -5.83
N GLU A 58 -19.74 1.44 -4.52
CA GLU A 58 -18.38 1.56 -4.02
C GLU A 58 -17.67 0.19 -4.13
N LEU A 59 -16.59 0.14 -4.90
CA LEU A 59 -15.80 -1.08 -5.12
C LEU A 59 -14.68 -1.25 -4.10
N GLY A 60 -14.16 -0.15 -3.57
CA GLY A 60 -13.10 -0.15 -2.58
C GLY A 60 -12.63 1.25 -2.24
N THR A 61 -12.21 1.42 -1.00
CA THR A 61 -11.56 2.64 -0.51
C THR A 61 -10.15 2.26 -0.08
N PHE A 62 -9.14 3.04 -0.50
CA PHE A 62 -7.73 2.69 -0.32
C PHE A 62 -6.81 3.92 -0.28
N ILE A 63 -5.58 3.70 0.19
CA ILE A 63 -4.43 4.62 0.04
C ILE A 63 -3.27 3.86 -0.61
N PHE A 64 -2.32 4.58 -1.19
CA PHE A 64 -1.01 4.02 -1.53
C PHE A 64 0.04 4.52 -0.53
N ALA A 65 0.70 3.58 0.13
CA ALA A 65 1.94 3.83 0.86
C ALA A 65 3.13 3.59 -0.06
N THR A 66 4.23 4.30 0.18
CA THR A 66 5.52 4.04 -0.46
C THR A 66 6.54 3.71 0.63
N ASP A 67 7.18 2.56 0.53
CA ASP A 67 8.22 2.17 1.49
C ASP A 67 9.55 2.91 1.23
N PRO A 68 10.56 2.76 2.11
CA PRO A 68 11.85 3.44 1.94
C PRO A 68 12.62 3.07 0.66
N ASP A 69 12.36 1.89 0.08
CA ASP A 69 13.00 1.41 -1.14
C ASP A 69 12.22 1.80 -2.42
N GLY A 70 11.06 2.45 -2.25
CA GLY A 70 10.22 2.95 -3.34
C GLY A 70 9.11 2.01 -3.79
N TYR A 71 8.96 0.84 -3.14
CA TYR A 71 7.88 -0.08 -3.46
C TYR A 71 6.54 0.51 -3.00
N LYS A 72 5.55 0.44 -3.89
CA LYS A 72 4.18 0.85 -3.59
C LYS A 72 3.42 -0.28 -2.92
N ILE A 73 2.64 0.07 -1.91
CA ILE A 73 1.75 -0.84 -1.19
C ILE A 73 0.35 -0.22 -1.19
N GLU A 74 -0.62 -0.94 -1.75
CA GLU A 74 -2.02 -0.54 -1.69
C GLU A 74 -2.65 -1.03 -0.39
N VAL A 75 -3.11 -0.11 0.44
CA VAL A 75 -3.79 -0.43 1.71
C VAL A 75 -5.28 -0.22 1.51
N ILE A 76 -6.05 -1.29 1.60
CA ILE A 76 -7.47 -1.33 1.21
C ILE A 76 -8.35 -1.54 2.45
N GLN A 77 -9.44 -0.78 2.55
CA GLN A 77 -10.51 -1.02 3.52
C GLN A 77 -11.14 -2.40 3.27
N ARG A 78 -11.17 -3.27 4.28
CA ARG A 78 -11.92 -4.53 4.21
C ARG A 78 -13.40 -4.25 3.98
N GLY A 79 -13.98 -4.95 3.02
CA GLY A 79 -15.37 -4.80 2.60
C GLY A 79 -15.57 -5.22 1.14
N GLY A 80 -16.83 -5.47 0.75
CA GLY A 80 -17.17 -5.88 -0.62
C GLY A 80 -16.40 -7.13 -1.06
N ARG A 81 -15.64 -7.01 -2.17
CA ARG A 81 -14.79 -8.09 -2.70
C ARG A 81 -13.60 -8.44 -1.78
N PHE A 82 -13.25 -7.56 -0.85
CA PHE A 82 -12.08 -7.67 0.03
C PHE A 82 -12.45 -7.98 1.49
N ALA A 83 -13.68 -8.45 1.71
CA ALA A 83 -14.15 -8.92 3.02
C ALA A 83 -13.53 -10.27 3.41
#